data_AF-A0A4Q0M2M7-F1
#
_entry.id   AF-A0A4Q0M2M7-F1
#
_cell.length_a   1.000
_cell.length_b   1.000
_cell.length_c   1.000
_cell.angle_alpha   90.00
_cell.angle_beta   90.00
_cell.angle_gamma   90.00
#
_symmetry.space_group_name_H-M   'P 1'
#
loop_
_entity.id
_entity.type
_entity.pdbx_description
1 polymer ?
#
loop_
_entity_poly.entity_id
_entity_poly.type
_entity_poly.pdbx_seq_one_letter_code
_entity_poly.pdbx_strand_id
1 'polypeptide(L)'
;MAGGKETTRQRMINIMYLVLLAMLALNVSDTILNAFKNINDSLELSKSNVNTSVDQMFAAFESTKLKDEPERARPIYENAKKAKALSDDLNNYIESIKKEFARQGQGYDPETGDLKARDNLDIAPGIMINKKKGKELKAKINETREKLIALLDEKERQTVSLSLVAKDPAKSIEGKRTWEDVNFGEGTPLTAAMTILTKIQTDNKNAEADVVKRILGKMDQAVVNLDKFSAVAVAPTSYLIQGQPYTAEVFLTAYDSRSNPTITVGGSTLPVKDGKGVYTVSTNKEGVFSWIGKVRVKQTDGSIKEYPTTEQKYQVARPSAVVSPDKMNVFYIGVPNPVSISAPGIPKENMRVSMSGGSISGANGKYTVKVSSPGKATVSVAAEIAPGKVQTIGTTEFRVKRIPDPVAKFAGKTGGVLSSVAIKAQNNVFAMLEGFDFDAKFSVTRFSLIIAKPRADAIVLQTSGNSLSGAMRTALSGIGPGARVIFDNIVAVGPDGSPRALNSIALTAN
;
A
#
# COMPACT_ATOMS: atom_id res chain seq x y z
N MET A 1 17.03 -85.57 -65.31
CA MET A 1 18.36 -85.02 -65.60
C MET A 1 19.23 -85.24 -64.38
N ALA A 2 20.33 -86.00 -64.59
CA ALA A 2 21.35 -86.47 -63.65
C ALA A 2 20.87 -87.01 -62.28
N GLY A 3 19.97 -87.99 -62.30
CA GLY A 3 19.65 -88.83 -61.15
C GLY A 3 20.65 -89.98 -61.00
N GLY A 4 21.78 -89.75 -60.34
CA GLY A 4 22.57 -90.83 -59.75
C GLY A 4 21.85 -91.33 -58.49
N LYS A 5 21.56 -92.63 -58.38
CA LYS A 5 21.02 -93.19 -57.13
C LYS A 5 22.10 -93.03 -56.04
N GLU A 6 21.97 -91.98 -55.23
CA GLU A 6 22.82 -91.79 -54.05
C GLU A 6 22.83 -93.07 -53.22
N THR A 7 24.03 -93.54 -52.86
CA THR A 7 24.17 -94.67 -51.96
C THR A 7 23.51 -94.33 -50.62
N THR A 8 22.97 -95.32 -49.91
CA THR A 8 22.31 -95.11 -48.60
C THR A 8 23.19 -94.30 -47.64
N ARG A 9 24.52 -94.44 -47.75
CA ARG A 9 25.53 -93.67 -47.01
C ARG A 9 25.55 -92.18 -47.39
N GLN A 10 25.47 -91.82 -48.66
CA GLN A 10 25.40 -90.42 -49.12
C GLN A 10 24.08 -89.75 -48.72
N ARG A 11 22.96 -90.48 -48.77
CA ARG A 11 21.69 -89.98 -48.23
C ARG A 11 21.76 -89.71 -46.74
N MET A 12 22.38 -90.60 -45.97
CA MET A 12 22.61 -90.38 -44.53
C MET A 12 23.51 -89.17 -44.27
N ILE A 13 24.59 -89.00 -45.03
CA ILE A 13 25.49 -87.84 -44.90
C ILE A 13 24.77 -86.54 -45.27
N ASN A 14 23.98 -86.53 -46.35
CA ASN A 14 23.19 -85.36 -46.76
C ASN A 14 22.10 -85.01 -45.75
N ILE A 15 21.42 -86.01 -45.17
CA ILE A 15 20.47 -85.79 -44.06
C ILE A 15 21.19 -85.25 -42.83
N MET A 16 22.36 -85.80 -42.46
CA MET A 16 23.14 -85.27 -41.34
C MET A 16 23.63 -83.84 -41.60
N TYR A 17 24.06 -83.51 -42.83
CA TYR A 17 24.50 -82.16 -43.17
C TYR A 17 23.33 -81.18 -43.19
N LEU A 18 22.15 -81.58 -43.68
CA LEU A 18 20.91 -80.79 -43.58
C LEU A 18 20.50 -80.59 -42.12
N VAL A 19 20.58 -81.64 -41.29
CA VAL A 19 20.26 -81.57 -39.86
C VAL A 19 21.27 -80.68 -39.11
N LEU A 20 22.56 -80.74 -39.46
CA LEU A 20 23.61 -79.94 -38.83
C LEU A 20 23.57 -78.48 -39.30
N LEU A 21 23.28 -78.23 -40.57
CA LEU A 21 23.00 -76.91 -41.12
C LEU A 21 21.73 -76.31 -40.50
N ALA A 22 20.67 -77.12 -40.32
CA ALA A 22 19.46 -76.71 -39.63
C ALA A 22 19.73 -76.41 -38.13
N MET A 23 20.53 -77.22 -37.44
CA MET A 23 20.92 -76.93 -36.04
C MET A 23 21.77 -75.66 -35.92
N LEU A 24 22.72 -75.42 -36.83
CA LEU A 24 23.49 -74.17 -36.87
C LEU A 24 22.62 -72.95 -37.21
N ALA A 25 21.63 -73.12 -38.08
CA ALA A 25 20.69 -72.06 -38.43
C ALA A 25 19.65 -71.77 -37.32
N LEU A 26 19.35 -72.75 -36.47
CA LEU A 26 18.43 -72.61 -35.33
C LEU A 26 19.10 -72.02 -34.09
N ASN A 27 20.42 -72.15 -33.96
CA ASN A 27 21.17 -71.57 -32.84
C ASN A 27 21.45 -70.08 -33.09
N VAL A 28 21.11 -69.24 -32.11
CA VAL A 28 21.43 -67.82 -32.14
C VAL A 28 22.91 -67.62 -31.79
N SER A 29 23.60 -66.78 -32.56
CA SER A 29 25.01 -66.48 -32.33
C SER A 29 25.25 -65.90 -30.94
N ASP A 30 26.26 -66.41 -30.23
CA ASP A 30 26.69 -65.92 -28.91
C ASP A 30 27.01 -64.42 -28.89
N THR A 31 27.50 -63.86 -29.99
CA THR A 31 27.75 -62.42 -30.13
C THR A 31 26.46 -61.61 -30.04
N ILE A 32 25.36 -62.12 -30.63
CA ILE A 32 24.04 -61.48 -30.57
C ILE A 32 23.47 -61.58 -29.15
N LEU A 33 23.60 -62.74 -28.51
CA LEU A 33 23.14 -62.95 -27.13
C LEU A 33 23.89 -62.03 -26.14
N ASN A 34 25.20 -61.87 -26.30
CA ASN A 34 26.00 -60.93 -25.51
C ASN A 34 25.56 -59.47 -25.73
N ALA A 35 25.19 -59.09 -26.96
CA ALA A 35 24.66 -57.76 -27.22
C ALA A 35 23.32 -57.52 -26.48
N PHE A 36 22.41 -58.50 -26.48
CA PHE A 36 21.16 -58.41 -25.72
C PHE A 36 21.38 -58.29 -24.21
N LYS A 37 22.34 -59.05 -23.68
CA LYS A 37 22.75 -58.95 -22.27
C LYS A 37 23.29 -57.55 -21.95
N ASN A 38 24.22 -57.03 -22.74
CA ASN A 38 24.77 -55.68 -22.52
C ASN A 38 23.69 -54.59 -22.57
N ILE A 39 22.72 -54.72 -23.48
CA ILE A 39 21.57 -53.82 -23.53
C ILE A 39 20.71 -53.97 -22.29
N ASN A 40 20.46 -55.20 -21.82
CA ASN A 40 19.70 -55.46 -20.61
C ASN A 40 20.36 -54.81 -19.38
N ASP A 41 21.66 -54.99 -19.20
CA ASP A 41 22.41 -54.44 -18.06
C ASP A 41 22.39 -52.90 -18.09
N SER A 42 22.54 -52.32 -19.27
CA SER A 42 22.41 -50.86 -19.47
C SER A 42 20.99 -50.36 -19.14
N LEU A 43 19.95 -51.10 -19.51
CA LEU A 43 18.56 -50.75 -19.21
C LEU A 43 18.22 -50.91 -17.72
N GLU A 44 18.75 -51.92 -17.02
CA GLU A 44 18.64 -52.07 -15.57
C GLU A 44 19.30 -50.89 -14.84
N LEU A 45 20.50 -50.49 -15.28
CA LEU A 45 21.18 -49.31 -14.74
C LEU A 45 20.34 -48.04 -14.99
N SER A 46 19.80 -47.87 -16.21
CA SER A 46 18.93 -46.74 -16.55
C SER A 46 17.67 -46.69 -15.67
N LYS A 47 16.99 -47.83 -15.48
CA LYS A 47 15.85 -47.98 -14.58
C LYS A 47 16.21 -47.58 -13.14
N SER A 48 17.33 -48.05 -12.62
CA SER A 48 17.81 -47.73 -11.26
C SER A 48 18.09 -46.23 -11.09
N ASN A 49 18.74 -45.62 -12.09
CA ASN A 49 19.04 -44.18 -12.08
C ASN A 49 17.75 -43.34 -12.10
N VAL A 50 16.78 -43.70 -12.95
CA VAL A 50 15.49 -43.01 -13.00
C VAL A 50 14.72 -43.18 -11.69
N ASN A 51 14.71 -44.37 -11.11
CA ASN A 51 14.08 -44.60 -9.80
C ASN A 51 14.72 -43.73 -8.71
N THR A 52 16.06 -43.66 -8.67
CA THR A 52 16.79 -42.79 -7.75
C THR A 52 16.43 -41.32 -7.95
N SER A 53 16.31 -40.86 -9.20
CA SER A 53 15.90 -39.49 -9.51
C SER A 53 14.48 -39.18 -9.02
N VAL A 54 13.54 -40.11 -9.19
CA VAL A 54 12.17 -39.95 -8.68
C VAL A 54 12.15 -39.88 -7.15
N ASP A 55 12.89 -40.76 -6.47
CA ASP A 55 12.97 -40.77 -5.01
C ASP A 55 13.59 -39.46 -4.48
N GLN A 56 14.59 -38.91 -5.17
CA GLN A 56 15.16 -37.59 -4.88
C GLN A 56 14.14 -36.45 -5.07
N MET A 57 13.27 -36.51 -6.10
CA MET A 57 12.20 -35.51 -6.29
C MET A 57 11.21 -35.51 -5.12
N PHE A 58 10.80 -36.68 -4.64
CA PHE A 58 9.94 -36.79 -3.45
C PHE A 58 10.63 -36.24 -2.20
N ALA A 59 11.87 -36.63 -1.95
CA ALA A 59 12.63 -36.16 -0.78
C ALA A 59 12.85 -34.63 -0.80
N ALA A 60 13.14 -34.06 -1.96
CA ALA A 60 13.27 -32.60 -2.13
C ALA A 60 11.95 -31.88 -1.85
N PHE A 61 10.83 -32.42 -2.34
CA PHE A 61 9.50 -31.85 -2.12
C PHE A 61 9.08 -31.90 -0.64
N GLU A 62 9.35 -33.02 0.05
CA GLU A 62 9.08 -33.19 1.48
C GLU A 62 9.91 -32.23 2.34
N SER A 63 11.20 -32.09 2.02
CA SER A 63 12.12 -31.28 2.82
C SER A 63 11.93 -29.77 2.66
N THR A 64 11.24 -29.33 1.60
CA THR A 64 10.99 -27.93 1.29
C THR A 64 9.49 -27.61 1.33
N LYS A 65 8.78 -27.89 0.23
CA LYS A 65 7.40 -27.46 -0.03
C LYS A 65 6.41 -27.98 1.01
N LEU A 66 6.56 -29.23 1.45
CA LEU A 66 5.66 -29.83 2.43
C LEU A 66 5.81 -29.24 3.83
N LYS A 67 7.00 -28.72 4.18
CA LYS A 67 7.25 -28.02 5.44
C LYS A 67 6.78 -26.58 5.41
N ASP A 68 7.02 -25.88 4.30
CA ASP A 68 6.74 -24.46 4.17
C ASP A 68 5.24 -24.16 3.93
N GLU A 69 4.57 -24.98 3.11
CA GLU A 69 3.17 -24.78 2.69
C GLU A 69 2.35 -26.09 2.74
N PRO A 70 2.15 -26.70 3.92
CA PRO A 70 1.59 -28.06 4.06
C PRO A 70 0.19 -28.21 3.44
N GLU A 71 -0.69 -27.23 3.63
CA GLU A 71 -2.07 -27.26 3.13
C GLU A 71 -2.15 -27.38 1.60
N ARG A 72 -1.23 -26.71 0.89
CA ARG A 72 -1.19 -26.70 -0.58
C ARG A 72 -0.37 -27.87 -1.12
N ALA A 73 0.71 -28.23 -0.44
CA ALA A 73 1.63 -29.27 -0.86
C ALA A 73 1.05 -30.69 -0.70
N ARG A 74 0.25 -30.94 0.34
CA ARG A 74 -0.30 -32.28 0.65
C ARG A 74 -1.11 -32.92 -0.48
N PRO A 75 -2.13 -32.26 -1.09
CA PRO A 75 -2.89 -32.87 -2.20
C PRO A 75 -2.02 -33.16 -3.43
N ILE A 76 -1.03 -32.31 -3.73
CA ILE A 76 -0.09 -32.50 -4.84
C ILE A 76 0.79 -33.73 -4.59
N TYR A 77 1.35 -33.82 -3.38
CA TYR A 77 2.22 -34.91 -2.96
C TYR A 77 1.50 -36.26 -2.96
N GLU A 78 0.28 -36.32 -2.43
CA GLU A 78 -0.53 -37.55 -2.46
C GLU A 78 -0.89 -37.97 -3.89
N ASN A 79 -1.10 -37.02 -4.80
CA ASN A 79 -1.34 -37.33 -6.21
C ASN A 79 -0.08 -37.89 -6.90
N ALA A 80 1.10 -37.34 -6.59
CA ALA A 80 2.38 -37.87 -7.08
C ALA A 80 2.66 -39.29 -6.54
N LYS A 81 2.34 -39.56 -5.27
CA LYS A 81 2.43 -40.91 -4.68
C LYS A 81 1.58 -41.94 -5.41
N LYS A 82 0.38 -41.56 -5.87
CA LYS A 82 -0.47 -42.45 -6.69
C LYS A 82 0.21 -42.82 -8.00
N ALA A 83 0.92 -41.90 -8.64
CA ALA A 83 1.68 -42.19 -9.86
C ALA A 83 2.78 -43.23 -9.62
N LYS A 84 3.55 -43.08 -8.53
CA LYS A 84 4.57 -44.06 -8.11
C LYS A 84 3.95 -45.44 -7.85
N ALA A 85 2.85 -45.50 -7.12
CA ALA A 85 2.16 -46.76 -6.81
C ALA A 85 1.67 -47.50 -8.06
N LEU A 86 1.16 -46.77 -9.07
CA LEU A 86 0.73 -47.36 -10.35
C LEU A 86 1.92 -47.96 -11.14
N SER A 87 3.03 -47.23 -11.19
CA SER A 87 4.26 -47.70 -11.82
C SER A 87 4.84 -48.92 -11.10
N ASP A 88 4.82 -48.92 -9.76
CA ASP A 88 5.32 -50.04 -8.97
C ASP A 88 4.47 -51.31 -9.14
N ASP A 89 3.14 -51.22 -9.30
CA ASP A 89 2.28 -52.37 -9.63
C ASP A 89 2.69 -53.04 -10.95
N LEU A 90 2.88 -52.24 -12.01
CA LEU A 90 3.32 -52.75 -13.30
C LEU A 90 4.74 -53.35 -13.22
N ASN A 91 5.66 -52.67 -12.52
CA ASN A 91 7.01 -53.16 -12.34
C ASN A 91 7.04 -54.50 -11.60
N ASN A 92 6.26 -54.64 -10.53
CA ASN A 92 6.15 -55.88 -9.76
C ASN A 92 5.58 -57.02 -10.61
N TYR A 93 4.60 -56.73 -11.47
CA TYR A 93 4.08 -57.72 -12.41
C TYR A 93 5.15 -58.17 -13.42
N ILE A 94 5.93 -57.23 -13.98
CA ILE A 94 7.03 -57.57 -14.90
C ILE A 94 8.12 -58.38 -14.19
N GLU A 95 8.50 -58.00 -12.96
CA GLU A 95 9.45 -58.78 -12.14
C GLU A 95 8.96 -60.21 -11.89
N SER A 96 7.65 -60.42 -11.72
CA SER A 96 7.09 -61.76 -11.58
C SER A 96 7.29 -62.62 -12.83
N ILE A 97 7.17 -62.01 -14.02
CA ILE A 97 7.42 -62.69 -15.30
C ILE A 97 8.91 -62.98 -15.47
N LYS A 98 9.79 -62.01 -15.15
CA LYS A 98 11.26 -62.18 -15.20
C LYS A 98 11.72 -63.31 -14.28
N LYS A 99 11.17 -63.41 -13.07
CA LYS A 99 11.44 -64.52 -12.14
C LYS A 99 11.00 -65.86 -12.71
N GLU A 100 9.86 -65.92 -13.39
CA GLU A 100 9.39 -67.15 -14.04
C GLU A 100 10.27 -67.55 -15.24
N PHE A 101 10.77 -66.57 -16.02
CA PHE A 101 11.75 -66.80 -17.08
C PHE A 101 13.04 -67.39 -16.51
N ALA A 102 13.58 -66.78 -15.45
CA ALA A 102 14.78 -67.29 -14.79
C ALA A 102 14.56 -68.70 -14.21
N ARG A 103 13.40 -68.98 -13.61
CA ARG A 103 13.06 -70.29 -13.05
C ARG A 103 13.01 -71.38 -14.12
N GLN A 104 12.36 -71.12 -15.25
CA GLN A 104 12.30 -72.09 -16.36
C GLN A 104 13.65 -72.18 -17.11
N GLY A 105 14.44 -71.11 -17.11
CA GLY A 105 15.76 -71.03 -17.71
C GLY A 105 16.93 -71.54 -16.85
N GLN A 106 16.64 -72.32 -15.80
CA GLN A 106 17.62 -72.92 -14.87
C GLN A 106 18.42 -71.91 -14.00
N GLY A 107 17.92 -70.68 -13.90
CA GLY A 107 18.50 -69.60 -13.12
C GLY A 107 19.58 -68.82 -13.85
N TYR A 108 20.31 -68.02 -13.06
CA TYR A 108 21.45 -67.25 -13.54
C TYR A 108 22.75 -68.03 -13.34
N ASP A 109 23.67 -67.82 -14.25
CA ASP A 109 25.03 -68.32 -14.17
C ASP A 109 25.84 -67.46 -13.17
N PRO A 110 26.48 -68.05 -12.14
CA PRO A 110 27.20 -67.29 -11.11
C PRO A 110 28.45 -66.55 -11.60
N GLU A 111 29.07 -67.02 -12.69
CA GLU A 111 30.32 -66.45 -13.20
C GLU A 111 30.04 -65.29 -14.16
N THR A 112 29.01 -65.44 -14.99
CA THR A 112 28.68 -64.44 -16.02
C THR A 112 27.55 -63.50 -15.60
N GLY A 113 26.71 -63.88 -14.64
CA GLY A 113 25.49 -63.16 -14.26
C GLY A 113 24.39 -63.18 -15.33
N ASP A 114 24.53 -64.00 -16.37
CA ASP A 114 23.56 -64.15 -17.47
C ASP A 114 22.61 -65.34 -17.21
N LEU A 115 21.53 -65.45 -17.97
CA LEU A 115 20.64 -66.61 -17.92
C LEU A 115 21.34 -67.86 -18.47
N LYS A 116 21.22 -69.01 -17.80
CA LYS A 116 21.84 -70.26 -18.27
C LYS A 116 21.27 -70.72 -19.62
N ALA A 117 19.95 -70.68 -19.78
CA ALA A 117 19.26 -71.05 -21.02
C ALA A 117 18.97 -69.81 -21.91
N ARG A 118 19.94 -68.90 -22.06
CA ARG A 118 19.76 -67.60 -22.72
C ARG A 118 19.33 -67.66 -24.19
N ASP A 119 19.73 -68.70 -24.89
CA ASP A 119 19.46 -68.99 -26.31
C ASP A 119 18.14 -69.74 -26.53
N ASN A 120 17.50 -70.22 -25.45
CA ASN A 120 16.28 -71.02 -25.55
C ASN A 120 15.14 -70.24 -26.20
N LEU A 121 14.52 -70.85 -27.22
CA LEU A 121 13.47 -70.25 -28.03
C LEU A 121 12.04 -70.62 -27.58
N ASP A 122 11.87 -71.54 -26.62
CA ASP A 122 10.57 -72.10 -26.25
C ASP A 122 10.00 -71.50 -24.96
N ILE A 123 10.86 -71.14 -23.99
CA ILE A 123 10.44 -70.68 -22.67
C ILE A 123 9.63 -69.39 -22.76
N ALA A 124 10.14 -68.39 -23.49
CA ALA A 124 9.48 -67.09 -23.61
C ALA A 124 8.13 -67.19 -24.36
N PRO A 125 8.03 -67.83 -25.54
CA PRO A 125 6.74 -68.05 -26.20
C PRO A 125 5.78 -68.91 -25.39
N GLY A 126 6.30 -69.95 -24.71
CA GLY A 126 5.50 -70.82 -23.85
C GLY A 126 4.79 -70.08 -22.71
N ILE A 127 5.44 -69.06 -22.14
CA ILE A 127 4.84 -68.25 -21.07
C ILE A 127 4.01 -67.10 -21.66
N MET A 128 4.57 -66.34 -22.59
CA MET A 128 3.96 -65.09 -23.04
C MET A 128 2.81 -65.31 -24.03
N ILE A 129 2.94 -66.31 -24.90
CA ILE A 129 1.93 -66.63 -25.91
C ILE A 129 1.00 -67.74 -25.40
N ASN A 130 1.54 -68.93 -25.07
CA ASN A 130 0.70 -70.09 -24.76
C ASN A 130 -0.05 -69.92 -23.43
N LYS A 131 0.62 -69.40 -22.39
CA LYS A 131 -0.03 -69.03 -21.12
C LYS A 131 -0.65 -67.63 -21.11
N LYS A 132 -0.69 -66.94 -22.27
CA LYS A 132 -1.33 -65.62 -22.48
C LYS A 132 -0.80 -64.48 -21.61
N LYS A 133 0.37 -64.63 -20.97
CA LYS A 133 0.94 -63.59 -20.10
C LYS A 133 1.33 -62.32 -20.86
N GLY A 134 1.66 -62.42 -22.15
CA GLY A 134 1.93 -61.27 -23.01
C GLY A 134 0.70 -60.41 -23.25
N LYS A 135 -0.48 -61.02 -23.40
CA LYS A 135 -1.76 -60.30 -23.52
C LYS A 135 -2.14 -59.60 -22.21
N GLU A 136 -1.95 -60.26 -21.08
CA GLU A 136 -2.14 -59.66 -19.75
C GLU A 136 -1.18 -58.49 -19.52
N LEU A 137 0.09 -58.65 -19.89
CA LEU A 137 1.10 -57.60 -19.79
C LEU A 137 0.75 -56.38 -20.66
N LYS A 138 0.35 -56.61 -21.92
CA LYS A 138 -0.11 -55.56 -22.83
C LYS A 138 -1.28 -54.76 -22.24
N ALA A 139 -2.26 -55.44 -21.65
CA ALA A 139 -3.39 -54.79 -20.99
C ALA A 139 -2.92 -53.94 -19.80
N LYS A 140 -2.07 -54.49 -18.93
CA LYS A 140 -1.52 -53.77 -17.77
C LYS A 140 -0.66 -52.56 -18.16
N ILE A 141 0.14 -52.65 -19.23
CA ILE A 141 0.93 -51.53 -19.75
C ILE A 141 0.02 -50.37 -20.15
N ASN A 142 -1.00 -50.65 -20.98
CA ASN A 142 -1.90 -49.60 -21.46
C ASN A 142 -2.80 -49.07 -20.35
N GLU A 143 -3.27 -49.92 -19.43
CA GLU A 143 -4.04 -49.48 -18.25
C GLU A 143 -3.21 -48.54 -17.35
N THR A 144 -1.95 -48.90 -17.09
CA THR A 144 -1.03 -48.06 -16.31
C THR A 144 -0.81 -46.72 -16.99
N ARG A 145 -0.58 -46.72 -18.31
CA ARG A 145 -0.45 -45.51 -19.12
C ARG A 145 -1.68 -44.59 -18.98
N GLU A 146 -2.89 -45.12 -19.16
CA GLU A 146 -4.11 -44.31 -19.06
C GLU A 146 -4.34 -43.77 -17.65
N LYS A 147 -4.09 -44.58 -16.61
CA LYS A 147 -4.18 -44.13 -15.21
C LYS A 147 -3.15 -43.04 -14.89
N LEU A 148 -1.92 -43.16 -15.39
CA LEU A 148 -0.90 -42.12 -15.24
C LEU A 148 -1.30 -40.81 -15.91
N ILE A 149 -1.86 -40.87 -17.13
CA ILE A 149 -2.39 -39.69 -17.84
C ILE A 149 -3.58 -39.09 -17.09
N ALA A 150 -4.43 -39.91 -16.47
CA ALA A 150 -5.58 -39.45 -15.70
C ALA A 150 -5.20 -38.65 -14.44
N LEU A 151 -3.98 -38.78 -13.92
CA LEU A 151 -3.50 -37.97 -12.79
C LEU A 151 -3.10 -36.53 -13.20
N LEU A 152 -2.99 -36.26 -14.50
CA LEU A 152 -2.65 -34.95 -15.05
C LEU A 152 -3.90 -34.11 -15.37
N ASP A 153 -3.72 -32.79 -15.46
CA ASP A 153 -4.82 -31.86 -15.79
C ASP A 153 -5.13 -31.89 -17.29
N GLU A 154 -6.31 -31.42 -17.68
CA GLU A 154 -6.80 -31.46 -19.06
C GLU A 154 -5.80 -30.91 -20.10
N LYS A 155 -5.13 -29.79 -19.79
CA LYS A 155 -4.09 -29.21 -20.68
C LYS A 155 -2.85 -30.09 -20.81
N GLU A 156 -2.46 -30.77 -19.74
CA GLU A 156 -1.29 -31.63 -19.73
C GLU A 156 -1.57 -32.95 -20.43
N ARG A 157 -2.79 -33.48 -20.32
CA ARG A 157 -3.24 -34.69 -21.03
C ARG A 157 -3.10 -34.58 -22.55
N GLN A 158 -3.26 -33.38 -23.10
CA GLN A 158 -3.15 -33.13 -24.55
C GLN A 158 -1.70 -33.05 -25.05
N THR A 159 -0.75 -32.77 -24.15
CA THR A 159 0.67 -32.54 -24.51
C THR A 159 1.61 -33.62 -24.01
N VAL A 160 1.12 -34.53 -23.16
CA VAL A 160 1.93 -35.63 -22.61
C VAL A 160 2.08 -36.75 -23.65
N SER A 161 3.34 -37.09 -23.95
CA SER A 161 3.68 -38.24 -24.78
C SER A 161 4.49 -39.21 -23.92
N LEU A 162 3.86 -40.30 -23.47
CA LEU A 162 4.52 -41.34 -22.69
C LEU A 162 5.06 -42.44 -23.62
N SER A 163 6.31 -42.84 -23.41
CA SER A 163 6.95 -43.97 -24.11
C SER A 163 6.35 -45.32 -23.73
N LEU A 164 5.68 -45.41 -22.57
CA LEU A 164 4.98 -46.59 -22.09
C LEU A 164 3.74 -46.86 -22.95
N VAL A 165 3.89 -47.67 -24.00
CA VAL A 165 2.78 -48.03 -24.90
C VAL A 165 2.98 -49.43 -25.48
N ALA A 166 1.92 -50.23 -25.46
CA ALA A 166 1.91 -51.56 -26.08
C ALA A 166 0.84 -51.61 -27.18
N LYS A 167 1.27 -51.41 -28.43
CA LYS A 167 0.40 -51.36 -29.62
C LYS A 167 0.77 -52.46 -30.60
N ASP A 168 -0.25 -53.00 -31.26
CA ASP A 168 -0.05 -53.93 -32.36
C ASP A 168 0.66 -53.23 -33.53
N PRO A 169 1.52 -53.96 -34.26
CA PRO A 169 2.23 -53.39 -35.39
C PRO A 169 1.25 -52.99 -36.51
N ALA A 170 1.48 -51.84 -37.15
CA ALA A 170 0.61 -51.34 -38.23
C ALA A 170 0.62 -52.22 -39.48
N LYS A 171 1.71 -52.98 -39.68
CA LYS A 171 1.86 -53.99 -40.73
C LYS A 171 2.35 -55.27 -40.09
N SER A 172 2.01 -56.41 -40.68
CA SER A 172 2.50 -57.69 -40.19
C SER A 172 4.02 -57.76 -40.32
N ILE A 173 4.68 -58.15 -39.23
CA ILE A 173 6.13 -58.35 -39.17
C ILE A 173 6.32 -59.86 -39.16
N GLU A 174 6.91 -60.42 -40.22
CA GLU A 174 7.16 -61.87 -40.33
C GLU A 174 5.90 -62.74 -40.08
N GLY A 175 4.74 -62.29 -40.56
CA GLY A 175 3.45 -62.99 -40.37
C GLY A 175 2.78 -62.74 -39.01
N LYS A 176 3.48 -62.15 -38.05
CA LYS A 176 2.98 -61.79 -36.72
C LYS A 176 2.17 -60.50 -36.77
N ARG A 177 1.07 -60.45 -36.02
CA ARG A 177 0.11 -59.32 -36.03
C ARG A 177 -0.21 -58.74 -34.66
N THR A 178 0.13 -59.42 -33.57
CA THR A 178 -0.09 -58.93 -32.22
C THR A 178 1.23 -58.50 -31.57
N TRP A 179 1.16 -57.50 -30.69
CA TRP A 179 2.32 -56.97 -29.96
C TRP A 179 3.04 -58.07 -29.18
N GLU A 180 2.30 -58.92 -28.48
CA GLU A 180 2.89 -60.01 -27.70
C GLU A 180 3.63 -61.03 -28.57
N ASP A 181 3.13 -61.33 -29.76
CA ASP A 181 3.73 -62.29 -30.70
C ASP A 181 4.99 -61.72 -31.36
N VAL A 182 4.96 -60.43 -31.72
CA VAL A 182 6.16 -59.74 -32.23
C VAL A 182 7.28 -59.68 -31.19
N ASN A 183 6.95 -59.44 -29.92
CA ASN A 183 7.96 -59.25 -28.87
C ASN A 183 8.39 -60.55 -28.17
N PHE A 184 7.53 -61.57 -28.13
CA PHE A 184 7.78 -62.79 -27.35
C PHE A 184 7.40 -64.07 -28.08
N GLY A 185 7.03 -64.00 -29.36
CA GLY A 185 6.64 -65.15 -30.16
C GLY A 185 7.82 -65.99 -30.63
N GLU A 186 7.51 -66.99 -31.46
CA GLU A 186 8.47 -67.98 -31.95
C GLU A 186 9.74 -67.32 -32.54
N GLY A 187 10.91 -67.89 -32.23
CA GLY A 187 12.21 -67.36 -32.64
C GLY A 187 12.77 -66.26 -31.74
N THR A 188 12.11 -65.90 -30.63
CA THR A 188 12.64 -64.94 -29.65
C THR A 188 13.43 -65.68 -28.56
N PRO A 189 14.76 -65.49 -28.46
CA PRO A 189 15.55 -66.09 -27.39
C PRO A 189 15.16 -65.56 -26.02
N LEU A 190 15.34 -66.38 -24.98
CA LEU A 190 15.02 -66.03 -23.61
C LEU A 190 15.71 -64.73 -23.15
N THR A 191 16.98 -64.52 -23.54
CA THR A 191 17.70 -63.27 -23.21
C THR A 191 17.06 -62.05 -23.88
N ALA A 192 16.64 -62.16 -25.14
CA ALA A 192 15.97 -61.05 -25.83
C ALA A 192 14.61 -60.73 -25.19
N ALA A 193 13.85 -61.75 -24.80
CA ALA A 193 12.60 -61.59 -24.07
C ALA A 193 12.82 -60.91 -22.71
N MET A 194 13.90 -61.26 -22.00
CA MET A 194 14.30 -60.60 -20.75
C MET A 194 14.63 -59.12 -20.99
N THR A 195 15.43 -58.81 -22.02
CA THR A 195 15.77 -57.43 -22.40
C THR A 195 14.53 -56.60 -22.73
N ILE A 196 13.55 -57.17 -23.43
CA ILE A 196 12.28 -56.49 -23.74
C ILE A 196 11.50 -56.17 -22.47
N LEU A 197 11.40 -57.11 -21.51
CA LEU A 197 10.76 -56.85 -20.22
C LEU A 197 11.47 -55.72 -19.47
N THR A 198 12.81 -55.74 -19.43
CA THR A 198 13.60 -54.66 -18.82
C THR A 198 13.37 -53.32 -19.51
N LYS A 199 13.30 -53.30 -20.85
CA LYS A 199 12.96 -52.08 -21.62
C LYS A 199 11.60 -51.51 -21.24
N ILE A 200 10.59 -52.36 -21.04
CA ILE A 200 9.26 -51.93 -20.58
C ILE A 200 9.33 -51.37 -19.15
N GLN A 201 10.13 -51.97 -18.26
CA GLN A 201 10.34 -51.41 -16.91
C GLN A 201 10.99 -50.03 -16.96
N THR A 202 11.98 -49.84 -17.84
CA THR A 202 12.62 -48.54 -18.05
C THR A 202 11.63 -47.52 -18.61
N ASP A 203 10.80 -47.89 -19.59
CA ASP A 203 9.73 -47.01 -20.11
C ASP A 203 8.72 -46.62 -19.02
N ASN A 204 8.34 -47.59 -18.18
CA ASN A 204 7.43 -47.36 -17.07
C ASN A 204 8.02 -46.38 -16.03
N LYS A 205 9.29 -46.54 -15.67
CA LYS A 205 9.98 -45.61 -14.77
C LYS A 205 10.18 -44.22 -15.37
N ASN A 206 10.44 -44.12 -16.68
CA ASN A 206 10.47 -42.83 -17.36
C ASN A 206 9.09 -42.16 -17.38
N ALA A 207 8.03 -42.91 -17.64
CA ALA A 207 6.67 -42.40 -17.60
C ALA A 207 6.26 -41.94 -16.19
N GLU A 208 6.64 -42.68 -15.15
CA GLU A 208 6.50 -42.27 -13.74
C GLU A 208 7.22 -40.94 -13.49
N ALA A 209 8.49 -40.85 -13.86
CA ALA A 209 9.30 -39.65 -13.63
C ALA A 209 8.71 -38.41 -14.31
N ASP A 210 8.28 -38.53 -15.56
CA ASP A 210 7.66 -37.42 -16.30
C ASP A 210 6.36 -36.94 -15.64
N VAL A 211 5.50 -37.88 -15.22
CA VAL A 211 4.22 -37.56 -14.57
C VAL A 211 4.45 -36.97 -13.18
N VAL A 212 5.33 -37.57 -12.37
CA VAL A 212 5.69 -37.07 -11.04
C VAL A 212 6.27 -35.66 -11.15
N LYS A 213 7.20 -35.41 -12.08
CA LYS A 213 7.79 -34.09 -12.30
C LYS A 213 6.73 -33.03 -12.62
N ARG A 214 5.75 -33.35 -13.48
CA ARG A 214 4.65 -32.45 -13.81
C ARG A 214 3.74 -32.18 -12.62
N ILE A 215 3.35 -33.22 -11.89
CA ILE A 215 2.50 -33.08 -10.70
C ILE A 215 3.19 -32.21 -9.64
N LEU A 216 4.42 -32.54 -9.25
CA LEU A 216 5.15 -31.81 -8.23
C LEU A 216 5.47 -30.37 -8.66
N GLY A 217 5.73 -30.14 -9.95
CA GLY A 217 5.98 -28.81 -10.52
C GLY A 217 4.79 -27.85 -10.42
N LYS A 218 3.57 -28.31 -10.15
CA LYS A 218 2.40 -27.44 -9.90
C LYS A 218 2.57 -26.58 -8.65
N MET A 219 3.41 -27.00 -7.71
CA MET A 219 3.69 -26.23 -6.51
C MET A 219 4.45 -24.93 -6.83
N ASP A 220 5.24 -24.92 -7.90
CA ASP A 220 6.01 -23.75 -8.33
C ASP A 220 5.17 -22.78 -9.18
N GLN A 221 3.94 -23.13 -9.53
CA GLN A 221 3.04 -22.22 -10.23
C GLN A 221 2.57 -21.12 -9.27
N ALA A 222 2.72 -19.87 -9.71
CA ALA A 222 2.26 -18.69 -9.00
C ALA A 222 0.73 -18.68 -8.88
N VAL A 223 0.19 -18.91 -7.69
CA VAL A 223 -1.24 -18.71 -7.43
C VAL A 223 -1.41 -17.48 -6.57
N VAL A 224 -1.75 -16.35 -7.20
CA VAL A 224 -2.24 -15.17 -6.47
C VAL A 224 -3.71 -15.44 -6.15
N ASN A 225 -3.98 -15.94 -4.94
CA ASN A 225 -5.34 -16.13 -4.46
C ASN A 225 -5.88 -14.82 -3.90
N LEU A 226 -6.52 -14.02 -4.74
CA LEU A 226 -7.30 -12.86 -4.29
C LEU A 226 -8.60 -13.38 -3.65
N ASP A 227 -8.68 -13.38 -2.31
CA ASP A 227 -9.79 -13.98 -1.55
C ASP A 227 -10.73 -12.95 -0.91
N LYS A 228 -10.30 -11.69 -0.80
CA LYS A 228 -11.11 -10.58 -0.25
C LYS A 228 -11.28 -9.46 -1.26
N PHE A 229 -12.48 -8.89 -1.26
CA PHE A 229 -12.83 -7.71 -2.05
C PHE A 229 -13.29 -6.60 -1.12
N SER A 230 -12.87 -5.37 -1.39
CA SER A 230 -13.29 -4.18 -0.65
C SER A 230 -13.53 -3.04 -1.63
N ALA A 231 -14.66 -2.35 -1.51
CA ALA A 231 -14.80 -1.04 -2.14
C ALA A 231 -13.98 -0.02 -1.34
N VAL A 232 -13.23 0.82 -2.03
CA VAL A 232 -12.41 1.87 -1.44
C VAL A 232 -12.72 3.19 -2.16
N ALA A 233 -12.88 4.25 -1.38
CA ALA A 233 -12.99 5.62 -1.87
C ALA A 233 -11.73 6.38 -1.45
N VAL A 234 -11.10 7.06 -2.40
CA VAL A 234 -9.88 7.85 -2.18
C VAL A 234 -10.18 9.30 -2.55
N ALA A 235 -10.16 10.18 -1.56
CA ALA A 235 -10.33 11.61 -1.74
C ALA A 235 -8.98 12.33 -1.59
N PRO A 236 -8.62 13.27 -2.49
CA PRO A 236 -7.31 13.92 -2.48
C PRO A 236 -7.12 14.91 -1.31
N THR A 237 -8.20 15.37 -0.68
CA THR A 237 -8.17 16.26 0.50
C THR A 237 -9.23 15.87 1.52
N SER A 238 -8.89 16.01 2.79
CA SER A 238 -9.80 15.80 3.93
C SER A 238 -10.48 17.07 4.45
N TYR A 239 -10.19 18.24 3.89
CA TYR A 239 -10.77 19.53 4.28
C TYR A 239 -11.25 20.32 3.05
N LEU A 240 -12.46 20.89 3.14
CA LEU A 240 -13.07 21.71 2.10
C LEU A 240 -13.75 22.95 2.69
N ILE A 241 -13.72 24.04 1.92
CA ILE A 241 -14.48 25.26 2.18
C ILE A 241 -15.79 25.18 1.39
N GLN A 242 -16.88 25.71 1.97
CA GLN A 242 -18.18 25.76 1.31
C GLN A 242 -18.07 26.40 -0.09
N GLY A 243 -18.57 25.69 -1.11
CA GLY A 243 -18.51 26.11 -2.51
C GLY A 243 -17.37 25.48 -3.32
N GLN A 244 -16.43 24.78 -2.69
CA GLN A 244 -15.47 23.95 -3.39
C GLN A 244 -16.11 22.62 -3.84
N PRO A 245 -15.84 22.13 -5.06
CA PRO A 245 -16.29 20.82 -5.50
C PRO A 245 -15.54 19.70 -4.75
N TYR A 246 -16.27 18.69 -4.29
CA TYR A 246 -15.68 17.47 -3.74
C TYR A 246 -15.54 16.41 -4.83
N THR A 247 -14.33 15.86 -4.98
CA THR A 247 -14.04 14.76 -5.90
C THR A 247 -13.39 13.61 -5.15
N ALA A 248 -13.78 12.37 -5.46
CA ALA A 248 -13.18 11.17 -4.91
C ALA A 248 -13.21 10.05 -5.96
N GLU A 249 -12.15 9.25 -6.00
CA GLU A 249 -12.07 8.05 -6.82
C GLU A 249 -12.67 6.88 -6.05
N VAL A 250 -13.59 6.13 -6.65
CA VAL A 250 -14.21 4.96 -6.04
C VAL A 250 -13.92 3.74 -6.90
N PHE A 251 -13.29 2.73 -6.31
CA PHE A 251 -12.92 1.50 -7.02
C PHE A 251 -13.04 0.27 -6.12
N LEU A 252 -13.21 -0.89 -6.76
CA LEU A 252 -13.19 -2.19 -6.10
C LEU A 252 -11.74 -2.70 -6.08
N THR A 253 -11.21 -2.97 -4.88
CA THR A 253 -9.90 -3.60 -4.71
C THR A 253 -10.06 -5.04 -4.23
N ALA A 254 -9.17 -5.91 -4.68
CA ALA A 254 -9.06 -7.28 -4.23
C ALA A 254 -7.69 -7.50 -3.58
N TYR A 255 -7.64 -8.23 -2.47
CA TYR A 255 -6.42 -8.53 -1.72
C TYR A 255 -6.47 -9.94 -1.15
N ASP A 256 -5.29 -10.49 -0.85
CA ASP A 256 -5.12 -11.78 -0.18
C ASP A 256 -5.02 -11.55 1.33
N SER A 257 -6.00 -12.05 2.09
CA SER A 257 -6.06 -11.96 3.55
C SER A 257 -4.94 -12.70 4.26
N ARG A 258 -4.30 -13.66 3.58
CA ARG A 258 -3.18 -14.46 4.10
C ARG A 258 -1.82 -13.87 3.74
N SER A 259 -1.78 -12.89 2.85
CA SER A 259 -0.55 -12.18 2.54
C SER A 259 -0.22 -11.12 3.59
N ASN A 260 1.06 -11.03 3.98
CA ASN A 260 1.57 -10.00 4.88
C ASN A 260 2.47 -9.02 4.11
N PRO A 261 1.90 -8.05 3.37
CA PRO A 261 2.69 -7.07 2.64
C PRO A 261 3.43 -6.15 3.61
N THR A 262 4.64 -5.72 3.23
CA THR A 262 5.33 -4.67 3.97
C THR A 262 4.85 -3.32 3.47
N ILE A 263 4.11 -2.59 4.29
CA ILE A 263 3.61 -1.26 3.94
C ILE A 263 4.46 -0.21 4.65
N THR A 264 4.97 0.78 3.92
CA THR A 264 5.74 1.89 4.50
C THR A 264 5.19 3.25 4.09
N VAL A 265 5.31 4.24 4.97
CA VAL A 265 5.02 5.66 4.70
C VAL A 265 6.19 6.48 5.24
N GLY A 266 6.80 7.32 4.39
CA GLY A 266 7.93 8.16 4.79
C GLY A 266 9.12 7.39 5.40
N GLY A 267 9.32 6.13 4.97
CA GLY A 267 10.39 5.25 5.49
C GLY A 267 10.03 4.44 6.73
N SER A 268 8.89 4.68 7.38
CA SER A 268 8.43 3.92 8.54
C SER A 268 7.45 2.83 8.14
N THR A 269 7.58 1.62 8.71
CA THR A 269 6.66 0.50 8.47
C THR A 269 5.36 0.67 9.24
N LEU A 270 4.22 0.46 8.58
CA LEU A 270 2.91 0.50 9.21
C LEU A 270 2.55 -0.86 9.83
N PRO A 271 1.81 -0.87 10.95
CA PRO A 271 1.19 -2.09 11.44
C PRO A 271 0.13 -2.55 10.42
N VAL A 272 0.25 -3.79 9.96
CA VAL A 272 -0.67 -4.42 9.02
C VAL A 272 -1.57 -5.39 9.78
N LYS A 273 -2.89 -5.23 9.65
CA LYS A 273 -3.90 -6.14 10.18
C LYS A 273 -4.87 -6.50 9.05
N ASP A 274 -5.11 -7.80 8.84
CA ASP A 274 -5.99 -8.30 7.78
C ASP A 274 -5.63 -7.76 6.38
N GLY A 275 -4.32 -7.68 6.07
CA GLY A 275 -3.83 -7.14 4.80
C GLY A 275 -3.93 -5.61 4.64
N LYS A 276 -4.37 -4.88 5.68
CA LYS A 276 -4.54 -3.42 5.67
C LYS A 276 -3.55 -2.75 6.62
N GLY A 277 -2.79 -1.79 6.12
CA GLY A 277 -1.94 -0.92 6.94
C GLY A 277 -2.73 0.27 7.47
N VAL A 278 -2.63 0.57 8.76
CA VAL A 278 -3.26 1.75 9.35
C VAL A 278 -2.21 2.85 9.53
N TYR A 279 -2.34 3.95 8.78
CA TYR A 279 -1.51 5.14 8.96
C TYR A 279 -2.13 6.05 10.02
N THR A 280 -1.36 6.35 11.07
CA THR A 280 -1.76 7.27 12.14
C THR A 280 -0.62 8.24 12.43
N VAL A 281 -0.94 9.52 12.56
CA VAL A 281 0.04 10.58 12.81
C VAL A 281 -0.55 11.62 13.76
N SER A 282 0.28 12.14 14.67
CA SER A 282 -0.12 13.21 15.59
C SER A 282 -0.12 14.57 14.88
N THR A 283 -1.23 15.29 14.96
CA THR A 283 -1.48 16.55 14.24
C THR A 283 -1.19 17.80 15.09
N ASN A 284 0.06 17.94 15.56
CA ASN A 284 0.46 19.03 16.48
C ASN A 284 0.81 20.36 15.80
N LYS A 285 0.91 20.39 14.46
CA LYS A 285 1.27 21.59 13.69
C LYS A 285 0.17 21.90 12.70
N GLU A 286 -0.15 23.19 12.57
CA GLU A 286 -1.06 23.68 11.52
C GLU A 286 -0.38 23.57 10.15
N GLY A 287 -1.17 23.28 9.12
CA GLY A 287 -0.68 23.26 7.74
C GLY A 287 -1.34 22.19 6.88
N VAL A 288 -0.91 22.14 5.62
CA VAL A 288 -1.24 21.08 4.68
C VAL A 288 -0.08 20.10 4.66
N PHE A 289 -0.37 18.83 4.87
CA PHE A 289 0.60 17.76 4.91
C PHE A 289 0.29 16.77 3.79
N SER A 290 1.32 16.30 3.10
CA SER A 290 1.20 15.25 2.09
C SER A 290 1.99 14.00 2.47
N TRP A 291 1.52 12.86 1.98
CA TRP A 291 2.19 11.57 2.19
C TRP A 291 1.94 10.62 1.02
N ILE A 292 2.88 9.70 0.84
CA ILE A 292 2.81 8.62 -0.15
C ILE A 292 3.11 7.31 0.60
N GLY A 293 2.21 6.33 0.45
CA GLY A 293 2.42 4.98 0.92
C GLY A 293 3.10 4.12 -0.14
N LYS A 294 3.90 3.15 0.30
CA LYS A 294 4.54 2.14 -0.56
C LYS A 294 4.17 0.76 -0.03
N VAL A 295 3.52 -0.03 -0.88
CA VAL A 295 3.15 -1.41 -0.57
C VAL A 295 4.13 -2.33 -1.27
N ARG A 296 4.92 -3.10 -0.50
CA ARG A 296 5.84 -4.11 -1.03
C ARG A 296 5.26 -5.50 -0.84
N VAL A 297 5.08 -6.20 -1.94
CA VAL A 297 4.52 -7.56 -1.98
C VAL A 297 5.57 -8.51 -2.49
N LYS A 298 5.89 -9.54 -1.70
CA LYS A 298 6.73 -10.65 -2.15
C LYS A 298 5.90 -11.52 -3.10
N GLN A 299 6.35 -11.62 -4.34
CA GLN A 299 5.76 -12.47 -5.36
C GLN A 299 6.17 -13.93 -5.10
N THR A 300 5.45 -14.85 -5.73
CA THR A 300 5.69 -16.30 -5.63
C THR A 300 7.03 -16.74 -6.22
N ASP A 301 7.61 -15.96 -7.14
CA ASP A 301 8.96 -16.15 -7.68
C ASP A 301 10.08 -15.64 -6.74
N GLY A 302 9.71 -15.13 -5.56
CA GLY A 302 10.61 -14.55 -4.57
C GLY A 302 10.98 -13.08 -4.84
N SER A 303 10.60 -12.50 -5.99
CA SER A 303 10.83 -11.09 -6.29
C SER A 303 9.92 -10.20 -5.44
N ILE A 304 10.36 -8.96 -5.17
CA ILE A 304 9.57 -7.97 -4.44
C ILE A 304 9.09 -6.93 -5.43
N LYS A 305 7.77 -6.78 -5.58
CA LYS A 305 7.17 -5.67 -6.32
C LYS A 305 6.72 -4.57 -5.36
N GLU A 306 6.97 -3.33 -5.74
CA GLU A 306 6.56 -2.13 -5.01
C GLU A 306 5.44 -1.41 -5.75
N TYR A 307 4.38 -1.06 -5.03
CA TYR A 307 3.24 -0.30 -5.53
C TYR A 307 3.09 0.97 -4.69
N PRO A 308 3.39 2.16 -5.24
CA PRO A 308 3.15 3.43 -4.55
C PRO A 308 1.68 3.82 -4.62
N THR A 309 1.15 4.43 -3.55
CA THR A 309 -0.15 5.09 -3.59
C THR A 309 -0.04 6.42 -4.34
N THR A 310 -1.18 6.96 -4.77
CA THR A 310 -1.26 8.39 -5.14
C THR A 310 -0.92 9.25 -3.93
N GLU A 311 -0.42 10.47 -4.18
CA GLU A 311 -0.16 11.44 -3.11
C GLU A 311 -1.47 11.81 -2.41
N GLN A 312 -1.52 11.60 -1.10
CA GLN A 312 -2.66 11.96 -0.26
C GLN A 312 -2.34 13.21 0.53
N LYS A 313 -3.32 14.11 0.71
CA LYS A 313 -3.16 15.36 1.46
C LYS A 313 -4.18 15.44 2.59
N TYR A 314 -3.74 15.93 3.74
CA TYR A 314 -4.62 16.28 4.85
C TYR A 314 -4.27 17.66 5.40
N GLN A 315 -5.27 18.40 5.85
CA GLN A 315 -5.10 19.73 6.43
C GLN A 315 -5.39 19.69 7.93
N VAL A 316 -4.46 20.25 8.72
CA VAL A 316 -4.64 20.45 10.15
C VAL A 316 -4.91 21.93 10.40
N ALA A 317 -6.08 22.24 10.92
CA ALA A 317 -6.48 23.59 11.31
C ALA A 317 -6.60 23.67 12.83
N ARG A 318 -6.28 24.83 13.40
CA ARG A 318 -6.50 25.10 14.82
C ARG A 318 -8.01 25.13 15.10
N PRO A 319 -8.50 24.46 16.16
CA PRO A 319 -9.84 24.71 16.68
C PRO A 319 -10.01 26.20 16.96
N SER A 320 -11.03 26.82 16.39
CA SER A 320 -11.32 28.24 16.65
C SER A 320 -12.80 28.44 16.90
N ALA A 321 -13.11 29.14 17.98
CA ALA A 321 -14.42 29.68 18.28
C ALA A 321 -14.27 31.20 18.32
N VAL A 322 -15.13 31.91 17.60
CA VAL A 322 -15.12 33.38 17.57
C VAL A 322 -16.10 33.86 18.63
N VAL A 323 -15.57 34.44 19.71
CA VAL A 323 -16.37 35.13 20.73
C VAL A 323 -16.05 36.61 20.62
N SER A 324 -16.97 37.38 20.06
CA SER A 324 -16.84 38.84 19.89
C SER A 324 -17.97 39.56 20.58
N PRO A 325 -17.70 40.58 21.43
CA PRO A 325 -18.75 41.35 22.06
C PRO A 325 -19.43 42.29 21.05
N ASP A 326 -20.71 42.06 20.77
CA ASP A 326 -21.50 42.79 19.75
C ASP A 326 -21.53 44.31 19.97
N LYS A 327 -21.44 44.78 21.22
CA LYS A 327 -21.45 46.22 21.53
C LYS A 327 -20.08 46.89 21.44
N MET A 328 -19.01 46.14 21.24
CA MET A 328 -17.63 46.67 21.12
C MET A 328 -17.14 46.78 19.66
N ASN A 329 -17.99 46.52 18.67
CA ASN A 329 -17.66 46.73 17.25
C ASN A 329 -17.60 48.24 16.89
N VAL A 330 -16.64 48.95 17.48
CA VAL A 330 -16.46 50.41 17.34
C VAL A 330 -15.03 50.73 16.93
N PHE A 331 -14.88 51.63 15.96
CA PHE A 331 -13.60 52.29 15.68
C PHE A 331 -13.66 53.76 16.10
N TYR A 332 -12.58 54.23 16.73
CA TYR A 332 -12.45 55.60 17.17
C TYR A 332 -11.64 56.43 16.18
N ILE A 333 -12.15 57.62 15.88
CA ILE A 333 -11.48 58.62 15.02
C ILE A 333 -10.28 59.20 15.77
N GLY A 334 -9.17 59.43 15.06
CA GLY A 334 -7.97 60.09 15.61
C GLY A 334 -6.96 59.15 16.29
N VAL A 335 -7.30 57.87 16.48
CA VAL A 335 -6.39 56.85 17.05
C VAL A 335 -6.25 55.64 16.11
N PRO A 336 -5.10 54.93 16.13
CA PRO A 336 -4.97 53.65 15.45
C PRO A 336 -5.84 52.58 16.12
N ASN A 337 -6.72 51.91 15.36
CA ASN A 337 -7.60 50.86 15.88
C ASN A 337 -7.03 49.47 15.53
N PRO A 338 -6.39 48.75 16.46
CA PRO A 338 -5.83 47.44 16.17
C PRO A 338 -6.94 46.39 16.06
N VAL A 339 -6.88 45.56 15.03
CA VAL A 339 -7.80 44.42 14.83
C VAL A 339 -7.03 43.15 14.51
N SER A 340 -7.53 42.02 15.02
CA SER A 340 -7.02 40.69 14.67
C SER A 340 -8.05 39.99 13.81
N ILE A 341 -7.64 39.50 12.65
CA ILE A 341 -8.53 38.86 11.69
C ILE A 341 -7.99 37.46 11.41
N SER A 342 -8.86 36.47 11.51
CA SER A 342 -8.55 35.08 11.20
C SER A 342 -9.76 34.43 10.54
N ALA A 343 -9.52 33.59 9.55
CA ALA A 343 -10.53 32.75 8.93
C ALA A 343 -10.16 31.28 9.16
N PRO A 344 -11.02 30.47 9.81
CA PRO A 344 -10.75 29.05 10.00
C PRO A 344 -10.52 28.35 8.66
N GLY A 345 -9.49 27.51 8.58
CA GLY A 345 -9.17 26.77 7.35
C GLY A 345 -8.43 27.55 6.26
N ILE A 346 -8.19 28.86 6.47
CA ILE A 346 -7.53 29.72 5.48
C ILE A 346 -6.20 30.21 6.07
N PRO A 347 -5.06 29.91 5.43
CA PRO A 347 -3.77 30.45 5.85
C PRO A 347 -3.76 31.98 5.85
N LYS A 348 -3.07 32.59 6.82
CA LYS A 348 -3.09 34.06 7.02
C LYS A 348 -2.50 34.82 5.84
N GLU A 349 -1.56 34.19 5.14
CA GLU A 349 -0.91 34.67 3.92
C GLU A 349 -1.84 34.70 2.71
N ASN A 350 -2.88 33.87 2.69
CA ASN A 350 -3.86 33.79 1.60
C ASN A 350 -5.08 34.70 1.84
N MET A 351 -5.12 35.38 2.99
CA MET A 351 -6.19 36.31 3.34
C MET A 351 -5.95 37.68 2.71
N ARG A 352 -6.95 38.17 1.99
CA ARG A 352 -7.00 39.53 1.44
C ARG A 352 -8.04 40.32 2.22
N VAL A 353 -7.60 41.32 2.96
CA VAL A 353 -8.49 42.17 3.77
C VAL A 353 -8.63 43.53 3.10
N SER A 354 -9.87 43.99 2.97
CA SER A 354 -10.20 45.31 2.46
C SER A 354 -11.22 45.99 3.37
N MET A 355 -11.40 47.30 3.20
CA MET A 355 -12.29 48.10 4.04
C MET A 355 -12.96 49.21 3.25
N SER A 356 -14.20 49.55 3.62
CA SER A 356 -14.88 50.80 3.26
C SER A 356 -15.11 51.68 4.50
N GLY A 357 -15.18 53.00 4.32
CA GLY A 357 -15.36 53.95 5.42
C GLY A 357 -14.09 54.24 6.24
N GLY A 358 -12.91 53.93 5.69
CA GLY A 358 -11.61 54.17 6.32
C GLY A 358 -10.47 53.52 5.52
N SER A 359 -9.32 53.35 6.17
CA SER A 359 -8.19 52.58 5.64
C SER A 359 -7.77 51.49 6.62
N ILE A 360 -7.30 50.38 6.06
CA ILE A 360 -6.79 49.23 6.81
C ILE A 360 -5.40 48.88 6.28
N SER A 361 -4.45 48.68 7.18
CA SER A 361 -3.09 48.27 6.84
C SER A 361 -2.58 47.21 7.82
N GLY A 362 -1.65 46.38 7.36
CA GLY A 362 -1.14 45.24 8.13
C GLY A 362 -1.19 43.95 7.31
N ALA A 363 -0.73 42.86 7.93
CA ALA A 363 -0.64 41.54 7.31
C ALA A 363 -0.65 40.45 8.39
N ASN A 364 -0.70 39.18 7.96
CA ASN A 364 -0.54 38.03 8.84
C ASN A 364 -1.53 38.01 10.03
N GLY A 365 -2.76 38.41 9.78
CA GLY A 365 -3.84 38.40 10.78
C GLY A 365 -3.82 39.54 11.80
N LYS A 366 -2.90 40.51 11.67
CA LYS A 366 -2.84 41.73 12.50
C LYS A 366 -2.93 42.96 11.62
N TYR A 367 -3.94 43.79 11.87
CA TYR A 367 -4.22 44.98 11.08
C TYR A 367 -4.47 46.19 11.98
N THR A 368 -4.25 47.38 11.44
CA THR A 368 -4.58 48.66 12.05
C THR A 368 -5.56 49.39 11.15
N VAL A 369 -6.67 49.82 11.72
CA VAL A 369 -7.72 50.58 11.06
C VAL A 369 -7.61 52.06 11.42
N LYS A 370 -7.71 52.92 10.40
CA LYS A 370 -7.83 54.37 10.56
C LYS A 370 -9.13 54.85 9.93
N VAL A 371 -9.87 55.65 10.67
CA VAL A 371 -11.18 56.21 10.28
C VAL A 371 -11.19 57.71 10.53
N SER A 372 -11.90 58.45 9.69
CA SER A 372 -11.92 59.93 9.69
C SER A 372 -13.31 60.53 9.90
N SER A 373 -14.38 59.81 9.57
CA SER A 373 -15.76 60.34 9.59
C SER A 373 -16.69 59.46 10.43
N PRO A 374 -17.55 60.05 11.27
CA PRO A 374 -18.58 59.31 11.99
C PRO A 374 -19.52 58.55 11.04
N GLY A 375 -20.03 57.41 11.48
CA GLY A 375 -20.94 56.58 10.67
C GLY A 375 -20.62 55.10 10.81
N LYS A 376 -20.49 54.41 9.67
CA LYS A 376 -20.23 52.97 9.59
C LYS A 376 -19.02 52.71 8.71
N ALA A 377 -18.23 51.73 9.09
CA ALA A 377 -17.14 51.20 8.31
C ALA A 377 -17.31 49.69 8.16
N THR A 378 -17.02 49.15 6.98
CA THR A 378 -17.15 47.70 6.73
C THR A 378 -15.78 47.12 6.45
N VAL A 379 -15.43 46.05 7.17
CA VAL A 379 -14.24 45.25 6.89
C VAL A 379 -14.67 44.01 6.13
N SER A 380 -14.05 43.76 4.99
CA SER A 380 -14.31 42.63 4.10
C SER A 380 -13.09 41.73 4.07
N VAL A 381 -13.31 40.44 4.30
CA VAL A 381 -12.26 39.42 4.27
C VAL A 381 -12.54 38.51 3.08
N ALA A 382 -11.59 38.45 2.16
CA ALA A 382 -11.58 37.56 1.02
C ALA A 382 -10.40 36.60 1.10
N ALA A 383 -10.52 35.46 0.43
CA ALA A 383 -9.44 34.50 0.33
C ALA A 383 -9.46 33.83 -1.04
N GLU A 384 -8.30 33.35 -1.44
CA GLU A 384 -8.16 32.53 -2.64
C GLU A 384 -8.58 31.10 -2.32
N ILE A 385 -9.75 30.70 -2.81
CA ILE A 385 -10.34 29.38 -2.55
C ILE A 385 -9.94 28.34 -3.60
N ALA A 386 -9.41 28.79 -4.74
CA ALA A 386 -8.79 27.97 -5.77
C ALA A 386 -7.78 28.85 -6.52
N PRO A 387 -6.76 28.28 -7.18
CA PRO A 387 -5.77 29.06 -7.93
C PRO A 387 -6.44 30.06 -8.89
N GLY A 388 -6.22 31.36 -8.66
CA GLY A 388 -6.79 32.47 -9.43
C GLY A 388 -8.23 32.88 -9.07
N LYS A 389 -8.92 32.17 -8.16
CA LYS A 389 -10.31 32.46 -7.77
C LYS A 389 -10.39 32.97 -6.33
N VAL A 390 -10.55 34.29 -6.21
CA VAL A 390 -10.76 34.98 -4.93
C VAL A 390 -12.26 35.06 -4.63
N GLN A 391 -12.65 34.68 -3.41
CA GLN A 391 -14.03 34.80 -2.92
C GLN A 391 -14.06 35.55 -1.59
N THR A 392 -15.06 36.42 -1.42
CA THR A 392 -15.36 37.05 -0.13
C THR A 392 -15.88 36.00 0.85
N ILE A 393 -15.19 35.84 1.96
CA ILE A 393 -15.47 34.87 3.01
C ILE A 393 -16.42 35.46 4.06
N GLY A 394 -16.30 36.76 4.33
CA GLY A 394 -17.18 37.44 5.27
C GLY A 394 -17.01 38.95 5.26
N THR A 395 -18.04 39.64 5.72
CA THR A 395 -18.06 41.09 5.91
C THR A 395 -18.54 41.41 7.32
N THR A 396 -17.96 42.42 7.94
CA THR A 396 -18.34 42.85 9.30
C THR A 396 -18.42 44.37 9.35
N GLU A 397 -19.55 44.87 9.86
CA GLU A 397 -19.79 46.30 10.03
C GLU A 397 -19.35 46.77 11.42
N PHE A 398 -18.64 47.89 11.46
CA PHE A 398 -18.17 48.58 12.65
C PHE A 398 -18.77 49.99 12.69
N ARG A 399 -19.12 50.45 13.89
CA ARG A 399 -19.57 51.82 14.12
C ARG A 399 -18.36 52.73 14.27
N VAL A 400 -18.35 53.85 13.58
CA VAL A 400 -17.28 54.85 13.71
C VAL A 400 -17.73 55.94 14.68
N LYS A 401 -17.02 56.09 15.79
CA LYS A 401 -17.31 57.06 16.85
C LYS A 401 -16.15 58.00 17.08
N ARG A 402 -16.47 59.18 17.63
CA ARG A 402 -15.47 60.09 18.19
C ARG A 402 -14.98 59.54 19.53
N ILE A 403 -13.76 59.90 19.89
CA ILE A 403 -13.25 59.71 21.25
C ILE A 403 -14.19 60.43 22.22
N PRO A 404 -14.53 59.83 23.38
CA PRO A 404 -15.34 60.50 24.41
C PRO A 404 -14.77 61.88 24.75
N ASP A 405 -15.64 62.79 25.16
CA ASP A 405 -15.19 64.13 25.52
C ASP A 405 -14.36 64.08 26.82
N PRO A 406 -13.20 64.76 26.87
CA PRO A 406 -12.37 64.77 28.05
C PRO A 406 -12.98 65.65 29.14
N VAL A 407 -12.57 65.41 30.38
CA VAL A 407 -12.96 66.20 31.54
C VAL A 407 -11.88 67.23 31.83
N ALA A 408 -12.27 68.50 31.92
CA ALA A 408 -11.38 69.58 32.30
C ALA A 408 -11.07 69.52 33.79
N LYS A 409 -9.79 69.63 34.15
CA LYS A 409 -9.29 69.60 35.53
C LYS A 409 -8.25 70.69 35.80
N PHE A 410 -8.30 71.23 37.00
CA PHE A 410 -7.32 72.15 37.56
C PHE A 410 -6.92 71.64 38.94
N ALA A 411 -5.62 71.53 39.23
CA ALA A 411 -5.12 70.82 40.41
C ALA A 411 -5.64 69.36 40.54
N GLY A 412 -5.97 68.71 39.42
CA GLY A 412 -6.59 67.37 39.42
C GLY A 412 -8.06 67.33 39.84
N LYS A 413 -8.73 68.48 40.00
CA LYS A 413 -10.13 68.60 40.42
C LYS A 413 -10.99 69.23 39.33
N THR A 414 -12.26 68.81 39.27
CA THR A 414 -13.33 69.41 38.45
C THR A 414 -14.15 70.43 39.25
N GLY A 415 -14.04 70.41 40.58
CA GLY A 415 -14.68 71.37 41.46
C GLY A 415 -14.51 71.00 42.93
N GLY A 416 -15.15 71.77 43.81
CA GLY A 416 -15.13 71.55 45.26
C GLY A 416 -14.24 72.54 46.02
N VAL A 417 -13.79 72.16 47.22
CA VAL A 417 -12.97 73.02 48.08
C VAL A 417 -11.49 72.68 47.90
N LEU A 418 -10.64 73.70 47.77
CA LEU A 418 -9.19 73.54 47.66
C LEU A 418 -8.50 74.71 48.38
N SER A 419 -7.35 74.46 49.02
CA SER A 419 -6.63 75.54 49.72
C SER A 419 -6.22 76.64 48.76
N SER A 420 -6.33 77.88 49.22
CA SER A 420 -5.91 79.05 48.45
C SER A 420 -4.46 78.93 47.97
N VAL A 421 -3.58 78.32 48.76
CA VAL A 421 -2.18 78.02 48.40
C VAL A 421 -2.09 77.00 47.25
N ALA A 422 -2.85 75.90 47.32
CA ALA A 422 -2.83 74.87 46.27
C ALA A 422 -3.39 75.39 44.94
N ILE A 423 -4.41 76.25 44.97
CA ILE A 423 -4.92 76.92 43.77
C ILE A 423 -3.83 77.83 43.15
N LYS A 424 -3.14 78.62 43.97
CA LYS A 424 -2.08 79.55 43.52
C LYS A 424 -0.85 78.85 42.95
N ALA A 425 -0.57 77.61 43.38
CA ALA A 425 0.58 76.84 42.93
C ALA A 425 0.41 76.22 41.53
N GLN A 426 -0.81 76.20 40.98
CA GLN A 426 -1.08 75.60 39.67
C GLN A 426 -1.02 76.62 38.55
N ASN A 427 -0.51 76.19 37.40
CA ASN A 427 -0.33 77.05 36.22
C ASN A 427 -1.13 76.63 34.99
N ASN A 428 -1.70 75.42 34.96
CA ASN A 428 -2.29 74.85 33.75
C ASN A 428 -3.65 74.21 34.03
N VAL A 429 -4.54 74.33 33.05
CA VAL A 429 -5.78 73.56 32.94
C VAL A 429 -5.52 72.36 32.04
N PHE A 430 -5.93 71.17 32.47
CA PHE A 430 -5.74 69.92 31.74
C PHE A 430 -7.06 69.36 31.25
N ALA A 431 -7.07 68.71 30.09
CA ALA A 431 -8.18 67.91 29.58
C ALA A 431 -7.80 66.43 29.71
N MET A 432 -8.49 65.69 30.58
CA MET A 432 -8.18 64.28 30.87
C MET A 432 -9.31 63.36 30.41
N LEU A 433 -8.96 62.27 29.72
CA LEU A 433 -9.89 61.18 29.42
C LEU A 433 -9.87 60.19 30.58
N GLU A 434 -11.04 59.86 31.11
CA GLU A 434 -11.18 58.84 32.14
C GLU A 434 -11.78 57.56 31.52
N GLY A 435 -11.16 56.41 31.80
CA GLY A 435 -11.69 55.11 31.39
C GLY A 435 -11.69 54.85 29.87
N PHE A 436 -10.78 55.48 29.12
CA PHE A 436 -10.65 55.25 27.68
C PHE A 436 -9.48 54.32 27.36
N ASP A 437 -9.73 53.26 26.59
CA ASP A 437 -8.76 52.16 26.36
C ASP A 437 -7.63 52.51 25.38
N PHE A 438 -7.68 53.67 24.72
CA PHE A 438 -6.66 54.10 23.75
C PHE A 438 -5.83 55.25 24.31
N ASP A 439 -4.54 55.28 23.95
CA ASP A 439 -3.67 56.43 24.22
C ASP A 439 -4.06 57.62 23.31
N ALA A 440 -4.91 58.49 23.86
CA ALA A 440 -5.35 59.71 23.22
C ALA A 440 -5.14 60.90 24.17
N LYS A 441 -4.60 62.00 23.63
CA LYS A 441 -4.29 63.21 24.40
C LYS A 441 -5.07 64.40 23.86
N PHE A 442 -5.71 65.13 24.76
CA PHE A 442 -6.40 66.37 24.46
C PHE A 442 -5.59 67.56 24.98
N SER A 443 -5.48 68.60 24.16
CA SER A 443 -4.80 69.84 24.49
C SER A 443 -5.81 70.97 24.64
N VAL A 444 -5.83 71.64 25.79
CA VAL A 444 -6.67 72.83 26.02
C VAL A 444 -6.13 73.99 25.16
N THR A 445 -7.00 74.60 24.36
CA THR A 445 -6.65 75.67 23.41
C THR A 445 -7.09 77.05 23.88
N ARG A 446 -8.10 77.14 24.75
CA ARG A 446 -8.53 78.38 25.40
C ARG A 446 -9.40 78.10 26.61
N PHE A 447 -9.44 79.05 27.53
CA PHE A 447 -10.40 79.08 28.64
C PHE A 447 -10.57 80.50 29.18
N SER A 448 -11.62 80.70 29.95
CA SER A 448 -11.88 81.90 30.74
C SER A 448 -11.71 81.60 32.22
N LEU A 449 -11.17 82.56 32.97
CA LEU A 449 -11.06 82.53 34.42
C LEU A 449 -12.01 83.58 35.00
N ILE A 450 -12.89 83.15 35.89
CA ILE A 450 -13.81 83.99 36.64
C ILE A 450 -13.44 83.85 38.12
N ILE A 451 -13.08 84.96 38.77
CA ILE A 451 -12.82 85.00 40.21
C ILE A 451 -13.90 85.85 40.87
N ALA A 452 -14.73 85.22 41.71
CA ALA A 452 -15.70 85.90 42.54
C ALA A 452 -15.20 85.91 43.99
N LYS A 453 -14.77 87.08 44.47
CA LYS A 453 -14.35 87.26 45.87
C LYS A 453 -15.57 87.68 46.71
N PRO A 454 -15.61 87.38 48.02
CA PRO A 454 -16.67 87.89 48.88
C PRO A 454 -16.73 89.43 48.83
N ARG A 455 -17.92 89.99 48.53
CA ARG A 455 -18.18 91.44 48.52
C ARG A 455 -17.35 92.25 47.50
N ALA A 456 -16.96 91.64 46.38
CA ALA A 456 -16.29 92.34 45.27
C ALA A 456 -16.85 91.89 43.91
N ASP A 457 -16.69 92.73 42.90
CA ASP A 457 -17.07 92.41 41.52
C ASP A 457 -16.26 91.22 40.99
N ALA A 458 -16.89 90.43 40.12
CA ALA A 458 -16.25 89.27 39.51
C ALA A 458 -15.20 89.72 38.48
N ILE A 459 -14.00 89.15 38.58
CA ILE A 459 -12.93 89.37 37.60
C ILE A 459 -13.08 88.30 36.52
N VAL A 460 -13.27 88.70 35.27
CA VAL A 460 -13.35 87.79 34.11
C VAL A 460 -12.14 88.02 33.20
N LEU A 461 -11.34 86.99 32.99
CA LEU A 461 -10.15 87.02 32.14
C LEU A 461 -10.21 85.87 31.13
N GLN A 462 -9.61 86.05 29.95
CA GLN A 462 -9.52 85.01 28.94
C GLN A 462 -8.06 84.77 28.54
N THR A 463 -7.76 83.56 28.10
CA THR A 463 -6.44 83.22 27.59
C THR A 463 -6.50 82.16 26.49
N SER A 464 -5.46 82.16 25.66
CA SER A 464 -5.19 81.12 24.67
C SER A 464 -4.12 80.16 25.21
N GLY A 465 -4.25 78.89 24.86
CA GLY A 465 -3.46 77.79 25.40
C GLY A 465 -4.04 77.21 26.69
N ASN A 466 -3.28 76.30 27.29
CA ASN A 466 -3.64 75.60 28.51
C ASN A 466 -3.08 76.25 29.79
N SER A 467 -2.19 77.23 29.65
CA SER A 467 -1.55 77.94 30.76
C SER A 467 -2.30 79.21 31.16
N LEU A 468 -2.22 79.57 32.44
CA LEU A 468 -2.71 80.86 32.94
C LEU A 468 -1.95 82.03 32.29
N SER A 469 -2.64 83.12 31.96
CA SER A 469 -1.98 84.37 31.56
C SER A 469 -1.34 85.08 32.76
N GLY A 470 -0.48 86.07 32.49
CA GLY A 470 0.10 86.91 33.55
C GLY A 470 -0.98 87.59 34.40
N ALA A 471 -2.01 88.15 33.76
CA ALA A 471 -3.15 88.76 34.44
C ALA A 471 -3.92 87.77 35.32
N MET A 472 -4.11 86.53 34.83
CA MET A 472 -4.77 85.46 35.61
C MET A 472 -3.97 85.06 36.84
N ARG A 473 -2.65 84.92 36.73
CA ARG A 473 -1.76 84.62 37.87
C ARG A 473 -1.80 85.73 38.93
N THR A 474 -1.79 87.00 38.51
CA THR A 474 -1.92 88.14 39.42
C THR A 474 -3.29 88.13 40.12
N ALA A 475 -4.37 87.89 39.37
CA ALA A 475 -5.72 87.81 39.93
C ALA A 475 -5.87 86.66 40.94
N LEU A 476 -5.27 85.49 40.65
CA LEU A 476 -5.23 84.34 41.55
C LEU A 476 -4.36 84.57 42.79
N SER A 477 -3.25 85.29 42.68
CA SER A 477 -2.38 85.59 43.83
C SER A 477 -3.13 86.37 44.92
N GLY A 478 -4.06 87.23 44.51
CA GLY A 478 -4.91 88.03 45.40
C GLY A 478 -6.18 87.34 45.92
N ILE A 479 -6.34 86.02 45.76
CA ILE A 479 -7.48 85.29 46.37
C ILE A 479 -7.19 84.94 47.83
N GLY A 480 -8.23 84.97 48.66
CA GLY A 480 -8.24 84.48 50.04
C GLY A 480 -9.37 83.46 50.26
N PRO A 481 -9.51 82.94 51.49
CA PRO A 481 -10.59 82.01 51.84
C PRO A 481 -11.98 82.56 51.48
N GLY A 482 -12.85 81.71 50.96
CA GLY A 482 -14.20 82.05 50.50
C GLY A 482 -14.28 82.56 49.05
N ALA A 483 -13.16 82.80 48.36
CA ALA A 483 -13.17 83.15 46.95
C ALA A 483 -13.57 81.96 46.06
N ARG A 484 -14.45 82.17 45.07
CA ARG A 484 -14.77 81.17 44.05
C ARG A 484 -13.92 81.41 42.81
N VAL A 485 -13.21 80.37 42.38
CA VAL A 485 -12.35 80.34 41.19
C VAL A 485 -13.01 79.41 40.18
N ILE A 486 -13.51 79.99 39.10
CA ILE A 486 -14.27 79.26 38.07
C ILE A 486 -13.49 79.33 36.76
N PHE A 487 -13.19 78.18 36.18
CA PHE A 487 -12.72 78.10 34.80
C PHE A 487 -13.90 77.75 33.91
N ASP A 488 -14.16 78.58 32.91
CA ASP A 488 -15.32 78.46 32.04
C ASP A 488 -14.94 78.65 30.57
N ASN A 489 -15.84 78.30 29.64
CA ASN A 489 -15.56 78.31 28.19
C ASN A 489 -14.26 77.56 27.83
N ILE A 490 -14.00 76.45 28.51
CA ILE A 490 -12.81 75.62 28.30
C ILE A 490 -12.98 74.87 26.98
N VAL A 491 -12.05 75.06 26.05
CA VAL A 491 -12.03 74.34 24.78
C VAL A 491 -10.76 73.52 24.68
N ALA A 492 -10.89 72.26 24.26
CA ALA A 492 -9.77 71.38 23.97
C ALA A 492 -9.89 70.75 22.58
N VAL A 493 -8.75 70.35 22.02
CA VAL A 493 -8.66 69.64 20.73
C VAL A 493 -7.94 68.32 20.95
N GLY A 494 -8.51 67.24 20.43
CA GLY A 494 -7.96 65.89 20.50
C GLY A 494 -7.22 65.48 19.22
N PRO A 495 -6.78 64.23 19.14
CA PRO A 495 -6.12 63.67 17.94
C PRO A 495 -7.02 63.63 16.71
N ASP A 496 -8.34 63.75 16.88
CA ASP A 496 -9.33 63.86 15.81
C ASP A 496 -9.43 65.27 15.20
N GLY A 497 -8.65 66.24 15.71
CA GLY A 497 -8.58 67.61 15.20
C GLY A 497 -9.82 68.45 15.46
N SER A 498 -10.83 67.92 16.16
CA SER A 498 -12.11 68.59 16.33
C SER A 498 -12.19 69.27 17.71
N PRO A 499 -12.54 70.57 17.78
CA PRO A 499 -12.67 71.27 19.06
C PRO A 499 -13.83 70.72 19.90
N ARG A 500 -13.65 70.72 21.23
CA ARG A 500 -14.62 70.29 22.24
C ARG A 500 -14.76 71.35 23.31
N ALA A 501 -15.99 71.76 23.60
CA ALA A 501 -16.30 72.51 24.79
C ALA A 501 -16.35 71.53 25.98
N LEU A 502 -15.61 71.82 27.04
CA LEU A 502 -15.48 70.95 28.21
C LEU A 502 -16.32 71.49 29.38
N ASN A 503 -16.48 70.67 30.41
CA ASN A 503 -17.11 71.09 31.66
C ASN A 503 -16.39 72.28 32.29
N SER A 504 -17.14 73.21 32.88
CA SER A 504 -16.55 74.26 33.72
C SER A 504 -15.97 73.64 34.99
N ILE A 505 -14.95 74.27 35.55
CA ILE A 505 -14.32 73.88 36.80
C ILE A 505 -14.67 74.93 37.85
N ALA A 506 -15.26 74.56 38.98
CA ALA A 506 -15.65 75.51 40.03
C ALA A 506 -15.05 75.14 41.39
N LEU A 507 -14.02 75.90 41.79
CA LEU A 507 -13.29 75.70 43.04
C LEU A 507 -13.64 76.79 44.05
N THR A 508 -13.74 76.43 45.33
CA THR A 508 -13.86 77.37 46.44
C THR A 508 -12.57 77.35 47.24
N ALA A 509 -11.90 78.50 47.34
CA ALA A 509 -10.70 78.65 48.12
C ALA A 509 -11.04 78.55 49.62
N ASN A 510 -10.32 77.72 50.36
CA ASN A 510 -10.33 77.75 51.83
C ASN A 510 -9.00 78.18 52.44
#